data_AF-A0A3N5KIJ9-F1
#
_entry.id   AF-A0A3N5KIJ9-F1
#
_cell.length_a   1.000
_cell.length_b   1.000
_cell.length_c   1.000
_cell.angle_alpha   90.00
_cell.angle_beta   90.00
_cell.angle_gamma   90.00
#
_symmetry.space_group_name_H-M   'P 1'
#
loop_
_entity.id
_entity.type
_entity.pdbx_description
1 polymer ?
#
loop_
_entity_poly.entity_id
_entity_poly.type
_entity_poly.pdbx_seq_one_letter_code
_entity_poly.pdbx_strand_id
1 'polypeptide(L)'
;MEALFSKMLKAGSTTYFMDVREAKNSKKYLTLTASQPSKEGDKKFTKRSITVFGTVADEFVGTLKEANTVIDKEGEFSRKMKSGNITYYVDIKEAKNKSRYMSLSESQPSKDDPAKFERRSITVFDNAASDFVGALEEVAGHLK
;
A
#
# COMPACT_ATOMS: atom_id res chain seq x y z
N MET A 1 -9.35 17.55 -3.68
CA MET A 1 -7.88 17.55 -3.58
C MET A 1 -7.35 16.84 -4.78
N GLU A 2 -6.72 17.59 -5.66
CA GLU A 2 -6.02 17.07 -6.84
C GLU A 2 -4.72 16.40 -6.40
N ALA A 3 -4.27 15.39 -7.14
CA ALA A 3 -2.97 14.77 -6.86
C ALA A 3 -1.87 15.71 -7.38
N LEU A 4 -0.86 15.98 -6.55
CA LEU A 4 0.33 16.72 -6.96
C LEU A 4 1.18 15.91 -7.95
N PHE A 5 1.18 14.59 -7.76
CA PHE A 5 1.82 13.62 -8.63
C PHE A 5 1.00 12.34 -8.58
N SER A 6 0.82 11.68 -9.72
CA SER A 6 0.13 10.39 -9.78
C SER A 6 0.88 9.47 -10.72
N LYS A 7 1.05 8.22 -10.30
CA LYS A 7 1.61 7.15 -11.12
C LYS A 7 0.66 5.97 -11.13
N MET A 8 0.47 5.41 -12.32
CA MET A 8 -0.32 4.21 -12.53
C MET A 8 0.60 3.04 -12.88
N LEU A 9 0.37 1.90 -12.24
CA LEU A 9 1.04 0.64 -12.56
C LEU A 9 -0.02 -0.44 -12.78
N LYS A 10 -0.04 -1.07 -13.95
CA LYS A 10 -0.94 -2.19 -14.25
C LYS A 10 -0.18 -3.51 -14.13
N ALA A 11 -0.67 -4.42 -13.29
CA ALA A 11 -0.14 -5.76 -13.15
C ALA A 11 -1.27 -6.79 -13.24
N GLY A 12 -1.32 -7.52 -14.36
CA GLY A 12 -2.41 -8.45 -14.66
C GLY A 12 -3.77 -7.76 -14.66
N SER A 13 -4.68 -8.23 -13.79
CA SER A 13 -6.02 -7.65 -13.60
C SER A 13 -6.06 -6.51 -12.57
N THR A 14 -4.94 -6.20 -11.91
CA THR A 14 -4.88 -5.15 -10.89
C THR A 14 -4.23 -3.90 -11.46
N THR A 15 -4.86 -2.75 -11.24
CA THR A 15 -4.25 -1.44 -11.49
C THR A 15 -3.97 -0.77 -10.16
N TYR A 16 -2.71 -0.46 -9.91
CA TYR A 16 -2.25 0.33 -8.79
C TYR A 16 -2.20 1.80 -9.17
N PHE A 17 -2.74 2.66 -8.31
CA PHE A 17 -2.65 4.10 -8.40
C PHE A 17 -1.87 4.60 -7.19
N MET A 18 -0.84 5.38 -7.43
CA MET A 18 0.06 5.92 -6.42
C MET A 18 -0.01 7.44 -6.53
N ASP A 19 -0.77 8.07 -5.64
CA ASP A 19 -1.05 9.51 -5.67
C ASP A 19 -0.35 10.22 -4.52
N VAL A 20 0.49 11.21 -4.81
CA VAL A 20 0.94 12.19 -3.83
C VAL A 20 -0.10 13.30 -3.73
N ARG A 21 -0.53 13.59 -2.51
CA ARG A 21 -1.55 14.60 -2.21
C ARG A 21 -1.07 15.48 -1.07
N GLU A 22 -1.60 16.69 -1.02
CA GLU A 22 -1.35 17.64 0.07
C GLU A 22 -2.56 17.74 0.97
N ALA A 23 -2.35 17.66 2.29
CA ALA A 23 -3.38 17.90 3.29
C ALA A 23 -3.57 19.40 3.54
N LYS A 24 -4.65 19.78 4.23
CA LYS A 24 -4.94 21.20 4.54
C LYS A 24 -3.84 21.92 5.34
N ASN A 25 -2.98 21.17 6.01
CA ASN A 25 -1.83 21.68 6.78
C ASN A 25 -0.53 21.67 5.97
N SER A 26 -0.62 21.63 4.64
CA SER A 26 0.51 21.55 3.69
C SER A 26 1.42 20.33 3.87
N LYS A 27 1.02 19.33 4.66
CA LYS A 27 1.75 18.06 4.75
C LYS A 27 1.37 17.17 3.59
N LYS A 28 2.38 16.68 2.87
CA LYS A 28 2.19 15.70 1.80
C LYS A 28 1.98 14.29 2.37
N TYR A 29 1.14 13.52 1.69
CA TYR A 29 0.89 12.12 1.97
C TYR A 29 0.68 11.37 0.66
N LEU A 30 0.93 10.07 0.71
CA LEU A 30 0.80 9.15 -0.39
C LEU A 30 -0.48 8.33 -0.21
N THR A 31 -1.26 8.17 -1.28
CA THR A 31 -2.39 7.25 -1.34
C THR A 31 -2.08 6.15 -2.32
N LEU A 32 -2.10 4.90 -1.83
CA LEU A 32 -1.93 3.71 -2.65
C LEU A 32 -3.27 3.04 -2.83
N THR A 33 -3.74 2.91 -4.07
CA THR A 33 -5.01 2.28 -4.39
C THR A 33 -4.79 1.11 -5.32
N ALA A 34 -5.22 -0.09 -4.92
CA ALA A 34 -5.32 -1.25 -5.79
C ALA A 34 -6.77 -1.36 -6.31
N SER A 35 -6.93 -1.36 -7.63
CA SER A 35 -8.21 -1.49 -8.33
C SER A 35 -8.23 -2.80 -9.11
N GLN A 36 -9.23 -3.64 -8.85
CA GLN A 36 -9.40 -4.94 -9.52
C GLN A 36 -10.81 -5.04 -10.09
N PRO A 37 -11.05 -5.74 -11.22
CA PRO A 37 -12.38 -6.07 -11.68
C PRO A 37 -13.19 -6.73 -10.56
N SER A 38 -14.42 -6.29 -10.36
CA SER A 38 -15.30 -6.95 -9.38
C SER A 38 -15.66 -8.36 -9.86
N LYS A 39 -15.71 -9.32 -8.94
CA LYS A 39 -16.21 -10.68 -9.21
C LYS A 39 -17.73 -10.81 -8.98
N GLU A 40 -18.34 -9.84 -8.29
CA GLU A 40 -19.77 -9.81 -7.97
C GLU A 40 -20.41 -8.50 -8.46
N GLY A 41 -21.66 -8.61 -8.91
CA GLY A 41 -22.37 -7.60 -9.70
C GLY A 41 -22.78 -6.34 -8.92
N ASP A 42 -22.53 -5.21 -9.60
CA ASP A 42 -23.10 -3.84 -9.59
C ASP A 42 -21.98 -2.82 -9.86
N LYS A 43 -20.80 -3.06 -9.27
CA LYS A 43 -19.59 -2.25 -9.52
C LYS A 43 -18.67 -2.94 -10.53
N LYS A 44 -18.18 -2.19 -11.52
CA LYS A 44 -17.18 -2.72 -12.48
C LYS A 44 -15.83 -3.05 -11.81
N PHE A 45 -15.48 -2.34 -10.73
CA PHE A 45 -14.18 -2.48 -10.06
C PHE A 45 -14.29 -2.38 -8.53
N THR A 46 -13.51 -3.21 -7.84
CA THR A 46 -13.26 -3.17 -6.39
C THR A 46 -11.96 -2.43 -6.15
N LYS A 47 -12.03 -1.34 -5.37
CA LYS A 47 -10.87 -0.53 -4.99
C LYS A 47 -10.56 -0.73 -3.51
N ARG A 48 -9.29 -0.94 -3.20
CA ARG A 48 -8.75 -0.91 -1.83
C ARG A 48 -7.66 0.13 -1.76
N SER A 49 -7.64 0.92 -0.69
CA SER A 49 -6.67 2.01 -0.56
C SER A 49 -6.07 2.06 0.84
N ILE A 50 -4.81 2.46 0.91
CA ILE A 50 -4.11 2.84 2.16
C ILE A 50 -3.49 4.22 2.00
N THR A 51 -3.31 4.93 3.11
CA THR A 51 -2.70 6.26 3.13
C THR A 51 -1.41 6.24 3.94
N VAL A 52 -0.29 6.59 3.32
CA VAL A 52 1.04 6.64 3.95
C VAL A 52 1.46 8.10 4.12
N PHE A 53 1.70 8.53 5.35
CA PHE A 53 2.16 9.90 5.62
C PHE A 53 3.64 10.07 5.29
N GLY A 54 4.03 11.27 4.81
CA GLY A 54 5.42 11.56 4.45
C GLY A 54 6.44 11.30 5.56
N THR A 55 6.03 11.44 6.83
CA THR A 55 6.89 11.17 8.01
C THR A 55 7.39 9.74 8.12
N VAL A 56 6.69 8.77 7.52
CA VAL A 56 7.05 7.34 7.54
C VAL A 56 7.31 6.80 6.13
N ALA A 57 7.20 7.64 5.10
CA ALA A 57 7.26 7.18 3.71
C ALA A 57 8.63 6.58 3.35
N ASP A 58 9.73 7.19 3.79
CA ASP A 58 11.08 6.68 3.53
C ASP A 58 11.30 5.30 4.20
N GLU A 59 10.84 5.13 5.46
CA GLU A 59 10.89 3.84 6.17
C GLU A 59 9.97 2.80 5.50
N PHE A 60 8.81 3.22 5.01
CA PHE A 60 7.85 2.37 4.31
C PHE A 60 8.41 1.84 3.00
N VAL A 61 9.04 2.71 2.20
CA VAL A 61 9.71 2.29 0.95
C VAL A 61 10.91 1.39 1.25
N GLY A 62 11.71 1.71 2.26
CA GLY A 62 12.82 0.85 2.69
C GLY A 62 12.35 -0.56 3.08
N THR A 63 11.29 -0.63 3.87
CA THR A 63 10.66 -1.90 4.29
C THR A 63 10.15 -2.70 3.08
N LEU A 64 9.58 -2.03 2.09
CA LEU A 64 9.11 -2.68 0.86
C LEU A 64 10.25 -3.21 0.00
N LYS A 65 11.39 -2.51 -0.05
CA LYS A 65 12.60 -3.01 -0.70
C LYS A 65 13.10 -4.27 -0.01
N GLU A 66 13.18 -4.28 1.32
CA GLU A 66 13.54 -5.47 2.10
C GLU A 66 12.59 -6.63 1.77
N ALA A 67 11.28 -6.39 1.82
CA ALA A 67 10.26 -7.39 1.49
C ALA A 67 10.44 -7.95 0.07
N ASN A 68 10.79 -7.10 -0.91
CA ASN A 68 11.00 -7.51 -2.29
C ASN A 68 12.19 -8.47 -2.44
N THR A 69 13.22 -8.38 -1.60
CA THR A 69 14.37 -9.28 -1.66
C THR A 69 14.11 -10.69 -1.12
N VAL A 70 12.96 -10.91 -0.48
CA VAL A 70 12.59 -12.17 0.16
C VAL A 70 11.20 -12.68 -0.27
N ILE A 71 10.51 -12.01 -1.19
CA ILE A 71 9.17 -12.41 -1.63
C ILE A 71 9.14 -13.74 -2.38
N ASP A 72 10.23 -14.08 -3.06
CA ASP A 72 10.44 -15.33 -3.78
C ASP A 72 11.06 -16.44 -2.92
N LYS A 73 11.54 -16.10 -1.71
CA LYS A 73 12.18 -17.03 -0.77
C LYS A 73 11.16 -17.56 0.22
N GLU A 74 11.37 -18.79 0.70
CA GLU A 74 10.59 -19.33 1.83
C GLU A 74 10.93 -18.60 3.13
N GLY A 75 9.92 -18.44 3.99
CA GLY A 75 10.04 -17.71 5.26
C GLY A 75 8.91 -16.71 5.48
N GLU A 76 8.85 -16.20 6.72
CA GLU A 76 7.92 -15.15 7.15
C GLU A 76 8.64 -13.80 7.11
N PHE A 77 7.98 -12.80 6.54
CA PHE A 77 8.40 -11.40 6.64
C PHE A 77 7.23 -10.60 7.21
N SER A 78 7.46 -9.90 8.31
CA SER A 78 6.50 -8.94 8.86
C SER A 78 7.26 -7.78 9.50
N ARG A 79 6.92 -6.57 9.08
CA ARG A 79 7.44 -5.32 9.63
C ARG A 79 6.27 -4.42 9.98
N LYS A 80 6.39 -3.72 11.11
CA LYS A 80 5.43 -2.71 11.54
C LYS A 80 6.11 -1.35 11.62
N MET A 81 5.38 -0.31 11.24
CA MET A 81 5.80 1.08 11.35
C MET A 81 4.66 1.90 11.94
N LYS A 82 4.95 3.00 12.63
CA LYS A 82 3.93 3.83 13.28
C LYS A 82 4.08 5.29 12.88
N SER A 83 2.96 5.93 12.57
CA SER A 83 2.88 7.39 12.38
C SER A 83 1.67 7.92 13.14
N GLY A 84 1.92 8.60 14.27
CA GLY A 84 0.85 9.03 15.17
C GLY A 84 0.02 7.84 15.67
N ASN A 85 -1.29 7.87 15.42
CA ASN A 85 -2.23 6.81 15.79
C ASN A 85 -2.37 5.70 14.74
N ILE A 86 -1.61 5.79 13.65
CA ILE A 86 -1.70 4.86 12.54
C ILE A 86 -0.55 3.88 12.62
N THR A 87 -0.86 2.59 12.51
CA THR A 87 0.13 1.52 12.43
C THR A 87 0.07 0.89 11.04
N TYR A 88 1.22 0.86 10.38
CA TYR A 88 1.42 0.21 9.09
C TYR A 88 2.01 -1.17 9.30
N TYR A 89 1.61 -2.12 8.45
CA TYR A 89 2.16 -3.46 8.41
C TYR A 89 2.55 -3.80 6.98
N VAL A 90 3.74 -4.36 6.82
CA VAL A 90 4.21 -4.96 5.57
C VAL A 90 4.48 -6.42 5.86
N ASP A 91 3.60 -7.28 5.35
CA ASP A 91 3.69 -8.72 5.53
C ASP A 91 3.93 -9.41 4.17
N ILE A 92 4.71 -10.47 4.13
CA ILE A 92 4.71 -11.41 3.00
C ILE A 92 3.86 -12.61 3.37
N LYS A 93 2.92 -12.94 2.50
CA LYS A 93 1.95 -14.01 2.68
C LYS A 93 1.89 -14.89 1.46
N GLU A 94 1.41 -16.10 1.67
CA GLU A 94 1.20 -17.08 0.62
C GLU A 94 -0.30 -17.25 0.33
N ALA A 95 -0.67 -17.29 -0.95
CA ALA A 95 -2.03 -17.57 -1.37
C ALA A 95 -2.26 -19.08 -1.52
N LYS A 96 -3.53 -19.51 -1.65
CA LYS A 96 -3.90 -20.93 -1.76
C LYS A 96 -3.22 -21.67 -2.91
N ASN A 97 -2.88 -20.96 -3.98
CA ASN A 97 -2.16 -21.46 -5.15
C ASN A 97 -0.63 -21.38 -5.01
N LYS A 98 -0.11 -21.16 -3.80
CA LYS A 98 1.32 -20.98 -3.47
C LYS A 98 1.99 -19.72 -4.03
N SER A 99 1.27 -18.84 -4.73
CA SER A 99 1.84 -17.54 -5.13
C SER A 99 2.01 -16.65 -3.90
N ARG A 100 3.16 -15.99 -3.78
CA ARG A 100 3.46 -15.09 -2.68
C ARG A 100 3.05 -13.66 -3.01
N TYR A 101 2.72 -12.89 -1.97
CA TYR A 101 2.32 -11.50 -2.11
C TYR A 101 2.69 -10.67 -0.89
N MET A 102 3.00 -9.40 -1.12
CA MET A 102 3.04 -8.38 -0.08
C MET A 102 1.63 -7.94 0.29
N SER A 103 1.34 -7.94 1.58
CA SER A 103 0.16 -7.34 2.18
C SER A 103 0.55 -6.06 2.87
N LEU A 104 0.09 -4.93 2.34
CA LEU A 104 0.37 -3.60 2.89
C LEU A 104 -0.87 -3.14 3.62
N SER A 105 -0.81 -3.09 4.94
CA SER A 105 -1.94 -2.74 5.79
C SER A 105 -1.73 -1.44 6.52
N GLU A 106 -2.80 -0.70 6.71
CA GLU A 106 -2.91 0.45 7.58
C GLU A 106 -3.98 0.17 8.62
N SER A 107 -3.69 0.41 9.89
CA SER A 107 -4.62 0.27 10.99
C SER A 107 -4.66 1.55 11.82
N GLN A 108 -5.86 2.06 12.06
CA GLN A 108 -6.10 3.25 12.86
C GLN A 108 -7.34 3.05 13.74
N PRO A 109 -7.47 3.75 14.87
CA PRO A 109 -8.71 3.77 15.64
C PRO A 109 -9.90 4.19 14.76
N SER A 110 -11.03 3.52 14.92
CA SER A 110 -12.27 3.90 14.23
C SER A 110 -12.73 5.28 14.70
N LYS A 111 -13.33 6.02 13.78
CA LYS A 111 -13.92 7.33 14.10
C LYS A 111 -15.18 7.21 14.95
N ASP A 112 -15.92 6.12 14.78
CA ASP A 112 -17.20 5.88 15.46
C ASP A 112 -17.01 5.30 16.87
N ASP A 113 -15.98 4.45 17.03
CA ASP A 113 -15.68 3.77 18.30
C ASP A 113 -14.17 3.65 18.48
N PRO A 114 -13.53 4.48 19.33
CA PRO A 114 -12.09 4.45 19.58
C PRO A 114 -11.57 3.12 20.16
N ALA A 115 -12.45 2.25 20.69
CA ALA A 115 -12.07 0.90 21.12
C ALA A 115 -11.93 -0.09 19.94
N LYS A 116 -12.41 0.29 18.75
CA LYS A 116 -12.30 -0.49 17.51
C LYS A 116 -11.24 0.09 16.59
N PHE A 117 -10.68 -0.76 15.75
CA PHE A 117 -9.69 -0.37 14.74
C PHE A 117 -10.22 -0.61 13.34
N GLU A 118 -10.07 0.38 12.47
CA GLU A 118 -10.25 0.22 11.04
C GLU A 118 -8.94 -0.24 10.42
N ARG A 119 -8.97 -1.38 9.74
CA ARG A 119 -7.83 -1.89 8.98
C ARG A 119 -8.14 -1.87 7.49
N ARG A 120 -7.29 -1.21 6.72
CA ARG A 120 -7.31 -1.23 5.26
C ARG A 120 -6.06 -1.95 4.77
N SER A 121 -6.16 -2.61 3.62
CA SER A 121 -5.00 -3.25 3.03
C SER A 121 -5.05 -3.28 1.51
N ILE A 122 -3.87 -3.27 0.90
CA ILE A 122 -3.67 -3.61 -0.50
C ILE A 122 -2.74 -4.81 -0.62
N THR A 123 -2.86 -5.52 -1.74
CA THR A 123 -2.08 -6.73 -2.03
C THR A 123 -1.28 -6.52 -3.30
N VAL A 124 0.00 -6.87 -3.25
CA VAL A 124 0.93 -6.83 -4.39
C VAL A 124 1.55 -8.20 -4.55
N PHE A 125 1.24 -8.89 -5.65
CA PHE A 125 1.79 -10.22 -5.92
C PHE A 125 3.26 -10.14 -6.32
N ASP A 126 3.99 -11.24 -6.11
CA ASP A 126 5.39 -11.44 -6.48
C ASP A 126 5.74 -10.94 -7.89
N ASN A 127 4.92 -11.31 -8.88
CA ASN A 127 5.10 -10.93 -10.27
C ASN A 127 5.01 -9.42 -10.55
N ALA A 128 4.47 -8.64 -9.60
CA ALA A 128 4.31 -7.19 -9.68
C ALA A 128 5.17 -6.44 -8.68
N ALA A 129 5.84 -7.14 -7.76
CA ALA A 129 6.46 -6.54 -6.59
C ALA A 129 7.63 -5.61 -6.96
N SER A 130 8.51 -6.05 -7.86
CA SER A 130 9.66 -5.25 -8.29
C SER A 130 9.22 -3.93 -8.95
N ASP A 131 8.29 -4.01 -9.91
CA ASP A 131 7.76 -2.83 -10.60
C ASP A 131 7.01 -1.90 -9.64
N PHE A 132 6.25 -2.49 -8.71
CA PHE A 132 5.53 -1.73 -7.69
C PHE A 132 6.49 -0.97 -6.78
N VAL A 133 7.55 -1.60 -6.31
CA VAL A 133 8.55 -0.98 -5.43
C VAL A 133 9.30 0.14 -6.16
N GLY A 134 9.72 -0.10 -7.41
CA GLY A 134 10.37 0.93 -8.22
C GLY A 134 9.46 2.12 -8.52
N ALA A 135 8.20 1.87 -8.89
CA ALA A 135 7.22 2.93 -9.08
C ALA A 135 6.96 3.72 -7.80
N LEU A 136 6.89 3.02 -6.66
CA LEU A 136 6.66 3.64 -5.36
C LEU A 136 7.82 4.51 -4.91
N GLU A 137 9.06 4.06 -5.13
CA GLU A 137 10.26 4.83 -4.80
C GLU A 137 10.29 6.16 -5.54
N GLU A 138 10.00 6.16 -6.84
CA GLU A 138 9.88 7.38 -7.63
C GLU A 138 8.79 8.32 -7.05
N VAL A 139 7.59 7.78 -6.80
CA VAL A 139 6.47 8.54 -6.25
C VAL A 139 6.80 9.12 -4.87
N ALA A 140 7.47 8.35 -4.01
CA ALA A 140 7.88 8.79 -2.68
C ALA A 140 8.91 9.94 -2.72
N GLY A 141 9.71 10.02 -3.79
CA GLY A 141 10.59 11.17 -4.05
C GLY A 141 9.86 12.50 -4.11
N HIS A 142 8.57 12.51 -4.50
CA HIS A 142 7.74 13.72 -4.57
C HIS A 142 7.08 14.11 -3.23
N LEU A 143 7.26 13.32 -2.17
CA LEU A 143 6.81 13.67 -0.81
C LEU A 143 7.73 14.67 -0.10
N LYS A 144 8.93 14.89 -0.65
CA LYS A 144 9.94 15.82 -0.13
C LYS A 144 9.68 17.26 -0.59
#